data_AF-Q5MEZ7-F1
#
_entry.id   AF-Q5MEZ7-F1
#
_cell.length_a   1.000
_cell.length_b   1.000
_cell.length_c   1.000
_cell.angle_alpha   90.00
_cell.angle_beta   90.00
_cell.angle_gamma   90.00
#
_symmetry.space_group_name_H-M   'P 1'
#
loop_
_entity.id
_entity.type
_entity.pdbx_description
1 polymer ?
#
loop_
_entity_poly.entity_id
_entity_poly.type
_entity_poly.pdbx_seq_one_letter_code
_entity_poly.pdbx_strand_id
1 'polypeptide(L)' 'SIWKGSFVDAFLLRMQKKRDLLLNRKIWSRRSSISPEFVDCSVRIYNGKTPVRCKITEGKVGHKFGEFAFTR' A
#
# COMPACT_ATOMS: atom_id res chain seq x y z
N SER A 1 17.63 -5.07 -3.66
CA SER A 1 18.90 -4.33 -3.78
C SER A 1 18.79 -3.03 -3.01
N ILE A 2 19.60 -2.87 -1.97
CA ILE A 2 19.53 -1.70 -1.07
C ILE A 2 19.81 -0.39 -1.82
N TRP A 3 20.71 -0.41 -2.81
CA TRP A 3 21.04 0.77 -3.63
C TRP A 3 19.90 1.28 -4.52
N LYS A 4 18.88 0.46 -4.82
CA LYS A 4 17.73 0.87 -5.68
C LYS A 4 16.60 1.54 -4.89
N GLY A 5 16.67 1.51 -3.56
CA GLY A 5 15.56 1.94 -2.70
C GLY A 5 14.34 1.01 -2.77
N SER A 6 13.32 1.40 -2.01
CA SER A 6 12.03 0.71 -1.99
C SER A 6 11.24 0.97 -3.27
N PHE A 7 10.69 -0.08 -3.87
CA PHE A 7 9.86 0.06 -5.07
C PHE A 7 8.47 0.57 -4.71
N VAL A 8 8.03 1.64 -5.37
CA VAL A 8 6.66 2.17 -5.28
C VAL A 8 6.14 2.42 -6.69
N ASP A 9 4.94 1.92 -6.97
CA ASP A 9 4.29 2.10 -8.28
C ASP A 9 3.94 3.58 -8.53
N ALA A 10 4.06 4.04 -9.79
CA ALA A 10 3.75 5.42 -10.17
C ALA A 10 2.31 5.82 -9.80
N PHE A 11 1.37 4.88 -9.83
CA PHE A 11 0.01 5.11 -9.37
C PHE A 11 -0.04 5.47 -7.89
N LEU A 12 0.74 4.78 -7.05
CA LEU A 12 0.83 5.04 -5.60
C LEU A 12 1.58 6.34 -5.30
N LEU A 13 2.66 6.63 -6.02
CA LEU A 13 3.40 7.90 -5.92
C LEU A 13 2.52 9.11 -6.26
N ARG A 14 1.62 8.99 -7.24
CA ARG A 14 0.66 10.06 -7.54
C ARG A 14 -0.38 10.25 -6.43
N MET A 15 -0.72 9.17 -5.73
CA MET A 15 -1.72 9.21 -4.65
C MET A 15 -1.16 9.75 -3.34
N GLN A 16 0.13 9.55 -3.08
CA GLN A 16 0.85 10.14 -1.94
C GLN A 16 0.61 11.64 -1.78
N LYS A 17 0.60 12.38 -2.91
CA LYS A 17 0.36 13.83 -2.94
C LYS A 17 -1.08 14.23 -2.57
N LYS A 18 -2.03 13.30 -2.49
CA LYS A 18 -3.46 13.56 -2.25
C LYS A 18 -3.99 12.65 -1.14
N ARG A 19 -3.68 12.99 0.11
CA ARG A 19 -4.05 12.21 1.31
C ARG A 19 -5.56 12.00 1.46
N ASP A 20 -6.39 12.99 1.13
CA ASP A 20 -7.86 12.86 1.23
C ASP A 20 -8.41 11.75 0.33
N LEU A 21 -7.75 11.46 -0.78
CA LEU A 21 -8.14 10.39 -1.69
C LEU A 21 -7.70 9.00 -1.21
N LEU A 22 -6.85 8.90 -0.18
CA LEU A 22 -6.33 7.62 0.31
C LEU A 22 -7.33 6.85 1.17
N LEU A 23 -8.30 7.56 1.77
CA LEU A 23 -9.39 6.93 2.51
C LEU A 23 -10.18 6.03 1.57
N ASN A 24 -10.06 4.72 1.81
CA ASN A 24 -10.88 3.68 1.18
C ASN A 24 -10.54 3.36 -0.29
N ARG A 25 -9.42 3.88 -0.82
CA ARG A 25 -8.99 3.59 -2.20
C ARG A 25 -8.52 2.15 -2.35
N LYS A 26 -8.86 1.58 -3.51
CA LYS A 26 -8.44 0.25 -3.92
C LYS A 26 -7.00 0.31 -4.44
N ILE A 27 -6.17 -0.64 -4.02
CA ILE A 27 -4.77 -0.82 -4.40
C ILE A 27 -4.64 -2.18 -5.05
N TRP A 28 -4.18 -2.19 -6.29
CA TRP A 28 -3.89 -3.42 -7.04
C TRP A 28 -2.40 -3.77 -6.98
N SER A 29 -1.53 -2.78 -6.76
CA SER A 29 -0.08 -2.97 -6.71
C SER A 29 0.36 -3.57 -5.38
N ARG A 30 0.34 -4.90 -5.29
CA ARG A 30 0.81 -5.67 -4.12
C ARG A 30 2.33 -5.66 -3.92
N ARG A 31 3.09 -5.39 -4.98
CA ARG A 31 4.56 -5.37 -4.99
C ARG A 31 5.17 -4.10 -4.37
N SER A 32 4.36 -3.06 -4.20
CA SER A 32 4.83 -1.76 -3.72
C SER A 32 5.05 -1.76 -2.21
N SER A 33 6.10 -1.08 -1.77
CA SER A 33 6.41 -0.84 -0.37
C SER A 33 5.50 0.24 0.22
N ILE A 34 5.19 0.10 1.50
CA ILE A 34 4.41 1.06 2.28
C ILE A 34 5.33 2.21 2.69
N SER A 35 5.03 3.40 2.18
CA SER A 35 5.66 4.66 2.57
C SER A 35 5.10 5.18 3.90
N PRO A 36 5.88 5.91 4.72
CA PRO A 36 5.40 6.60 5.94
C PRO A 36 4.19 7.49 5.71
N GLU A 37 4.00 7.99 4.49
CA GLU A 37 2.87 8.85 4.15
C GLU A 37 1.51 8.15 4.21
N PHE A 38 1.50 6.81 4.20
CA PHE A 38 0.28 6.02 4.29
C PHE A 38 -0.09 5.65 5.73
N VAL A 39 0.68 6.08 6.74
CA VAL A 39 0.34 5.84 8.16
C VAL A 39 -1.04 6.46 8.47
N ASP A 40 -1.81 5.74 9.29
CA ASP A 40 -3.21 6.01 9.66
C ASP A 40 -4.24 5.99 8.53
N CYS A 41 -3.83 5.66 7.30
CA CYS A 41 -4.76 5.47 6.20
C CYS A 41 -5.38 4.06 6.22
N SER A 42 -6.65 3.98 5.83
CA SER A 42 -7.34 2.72 5.54
C SER A 42 -7.39 2.47 4.04
N VAL A 43 -6.68 1.45 3.57
CA VAL A 43 -6.60 1.08 2.14
C VAL A 43 -7.28 -0.25 1.87
N ARG A 44 -7.66 -0.48 0.61
CA ARG A 44 -8.27 -1.74 0.15
C ARG A 44 -7.32 -2.46 -0.81
N ILE A 45 -6.67 -3.52 -0.37
CA ILE A 45 -5.65 -4.24 -1.15
C ILE A 45 -6.30 -5.41 -1.88
N TYR A 46 -6.12 -5.49 -3.19
CA TYR A 46 -6.69 -6.57 -3.99
C TYR A 46 -5.90 -7.87 -3.81
N ASN A 47 -6.57 -8.97 -3.43
CA ASN A 47 -5.93 -10.27 -3.23
C ASN A 47 -6.02 -11.22 -4.45
N GLY A 48 -6.61 -10.78 -5.57
CA GLY A 48 -6.86 -11.62 -6.75
C GLY A 48 -8.33 -12.01 -6.95
N LYS A 49 -9.17 -11.87 -5.91
CA LYS A 49 -10.62 -12.09 -5.98
C LYS A 49 -11.38 -10.91 -5.40
N THR A 50 -11.04 -10.50 -4.18
CA THR A 50 -11.71 -9.44 -3.44
C THR A 50 -10.73 -8.40 -2.88
N PRO A 51 -11.15 -7.14 -2.73
CA PRO A 51 -10.37 -6.13 -2.04
C PRO A 51 -10.47 -6.31 -0.52
N VAL A 52 -9.34 -6.61 0.14
CA VAL A 52 -9.22 -6.73 1.60
C VAL A 52 -8.92 -5.36 2.20
N ARG A 53 -9.70 -4.94 3.20
CA ARG A 53 -9.46 -3.67 3.91
C ARG A 53 -8.34 -3.85 4.92
N CYS A 54 -7.36 -2.95 4.89
CA CYS A 54 -6.27 -2.91 5.86
C CYS A 54 -6.02 -1.48 6.34
N LYS A 55 -5.96 -1.31 7.66
CA LYS A 55 -5.45 -0.07 8.28
C LYS A 55 -3.93 -0.15 8.37
N ILE A 56 -3.25 0.91 7.95
CA ILE A 56 -1.79 0.99 7.96
C ILE A 56 -1.36 1.64 9.27
N THR A 57 -0.50 0.93 10.01
CA THR A 57 0.15 1.38 11.23
C THR A 57 1.64 1.61 10.97
N GLU A 58 2.34 2.32 11.85
CA GLU A 58 3.77 2.61 11.69
C GLU A 58 4.62 1.33 11.53
N GLY A 59 4.28 0.27 12.25
CA GLY A 59 4.97 -1.03 12.12
C GLY A 59 4.82 -1.71 10.76
N LYS A 60 3.96 -1.21 9.86
CA LYS A 60 3.81 -1.73 8.50
C LYS A 60 4.65 -0.96 7.47
N VAL A 61 5.31 0.13 7.87
CA VAL A 61 6.19 0.89 6.99
C VAL A 61 7.38 0.02 6.59
N GLY A 62 7.76 0.05 5.31
CA GLY A 62 8.84 -0.78 4.76
C GLY A 62 8.39 -2.16 4.26
N HIS A 63 7.28 -2.69 4.76
CA HIS A 63 6.64 -3.91 4.24
C HIS A 63 5.94 -3.63 2.90
N LYS A 64 5.61 -4.70 2.16
CA LYS A 64 4.81 -4.59 0.93
C LYS A 64 3.32 -4.75 1.19
N PHE A 65 2.50 -4.08 0.38
CA PHE A 65 1.04 -4.21 0.47
C PHE A 65 0.55 -5.67 0.34
N GLY A 66 1.22 -6.48 -0.47
CA GLY A 66 0.88 -7.89 -0.68
C GLY A 66 0.97 -8.75 0.58
N GLU A 67 1.81 -8.40 1.55
CA GLU A 67 1.99 -9.15 2.80
C GLU A 67 0.73 -9.11 3.68
N PHE A 68 -0.10 -8.08 3.50
CA PHE A 68 -1.34 -7.87 4.25
C PHE A 68 -2.59 -8.31 3.48
N ALA A 69 -2.43 -8.86 2.28
CA ALA A 69 -3.51 -9.40 1.46
C ALA A 69 -3.25 -10.87 1.19
N PHE A 70 -3.74 -11.72 2.08
CA PHE A 70 -3.50 -13.15 2.00
C PHE A 70 -4.03 -13.76 0.70
N THR A 71 -3.19 -14.54 0.05
CA THR A 71 -3.52 -15.36 -1.12
C THR A 71 -3.30 -16.82 -0.80
N ARG A 72 -4.23 -17.68 -1.24
CA ARG A 72 -4.10 -19.14 -1.27
C ARG A 72 -4.04 -19.59 -2.71
#